data_AF-A0A370DBD8-F1
#
_entry.id   AF-A0A370DBD8-F1
#
_cell.length_a   1.000
_cell.length_b   1.000
_cell.length_c   1.000
_cell.angle_alpha   90.00
_cell.angle_beta   90.00
_cell.angle_gamma   90.00
#
_symmetry.space_group_name_H-M   'P 1'
#
loop_
_entity.id
_entity.type
_entity.pdbx_description
1 polymer ?
#
loop_
_entity_poly.entity_id
_entity_poly.type
_entity_poly.pdbx_seq_one_letter_code
_entity_poly.pdbx_strand_id
1 'polypeptide(L)'
;MQLSLKHRAFTLLVTTLIIAGNIGCAQVRKLTYSEDFTYVEDREVKSLMRKMSKGVERLGQIAEKASTNNRTQQQQIISELGDLQSIAARLSAGHTQTNQLFIRDHIEQFITDIGEAKMFAKTTPPDYSKIGDIVNSCEECHTSR
;
A
#
# COMPACT_ATOMS: atom_id res chain seq x y z
N MET A 1 -17.21 -48.27 -27.47
CA MET A 1 -16.89 -47.08 -28.30
C MET A 1 -17.73 -45.84 -27.96
N GLN A 2 -19.03 -45.94 -27.65
CA GLN A 2 -19.89 -44.77 -27.40
C GLN A 2 -19.62 -44.00 -26.09
N LEU A 3 -19.10 -44.67 -25.04
CA LEU A 3 -18.82 -44.02 -23.75
C LEU A 3 -17.65 -43.01 -23.82
N SER A 4 -16.63 -43.33 -24.64
CA SER A 4 -15.47 -42.46 -24.90
C SER A 4 -15.83 -41.20 -25.68
N LEU A 5 -16.79 -41.30 -26.62
CA LEU A 5 -17.25 -40.17 -27.42
C LEU A 5 -18.06 -39.17 -26.58
N LYS A 6 -18.92 -39.67 -25.68
CA LYS A 6 -19.71 -38.83 -24.75
C LYS A 6 -18.83 -38.10 -23.74
N HIS A 7 -17.79 -38.76 -23.22
CA HIS A 7 -16.80 -38.12 -22.36
C HIS A 7 -16.04 -37.00 -23.09
N ARG A 8 -15.56 -37.26 -24.31
CA ARG A 8 -14.87 -36.24 -25.13
C ARG A 8 -15.76 -35.02 -25.44
N ALA A 9 -17.03 -35.25 -25.77
CA ALA A 9 -17.98 -34.17 -26.02
C ALA A 9 -18.27 -33.34 -24.75
N PHE A 10 -18.41 -33.99 -23.60
CA PHE A 10 -18.60 -33.30 -22.31
C PHE A 10 -17.37 -32.48 -21.91
N THR A 11 -16.16 -33.03 -22.05
CA THR A 11 -14.92 -32.30 -21.75
C THR A 11 -14.75 -31.09 -22.67
N LEU A 12 -15.05 -31.22 -23.96
CA LEU A 12 -15.01 -30.10 -24.91
C LEU A 12 -16.01 -29.00 -24.54
N LEU A 13 -17.23 -29.37 -24.17
CA LEU A 13 -18.26 -28.40 -23.79
C LEU A 13 -17.87 -27.60 -22.53
N VAL A 14 -17.35 -28.30 -21.51
CA VAL A 14 -16.88 -27.68 -20.26
C VAL A 14 -15.69 -26.74 -20.52
N THR A 15 -14.71 -27.12 -21.35
CA THR A 15 -13.58 -26.24 -21.65
C THR A 15 -14.00 -25.01 -22.44
N THR A 16 -14.93 -25.11 -23.39
CA THR A 16 -15.49 -23.91 -24.07
C THR A 16 -16.21 -22.96 -23.13
N LEU A 17 -16.98 -23.48 -22.17
CA LEU A 17 -17.69 -22.66 -21.18
C LEU A 17 -16.71 -21.88 -20.27
N ILE A 18 -15.63 -22.52 -19.84
CA ILE A 18 -14.59 -21.86 -19.04
C ILE A 18 -13.90 -20.75 -19.85
N ILE A 19 -13.57 -20.99 -21.12
CA ILE A 19 -12.92 -19.99 -21.98
C ILE A 19 -13.86 -18.78 -22.22
N ALA A 20 -15.14 -19.03 -22.53
CA ALA A 20 -16.10 -17.96 -22.77
C ALA A 20 -16.35 -17.09 -21.52
N GLY A 21 -16.40 -17.70 -20.33
CA GLY A 21 -16.55 -16.95 -19.07
C GLY A 21 -15.38 -16.02 -18.76
N ASN A 22 -14.14 -16.42 -19.06
CA ASN A 22 -12.96 -15.58 -18.84
C ASN A 22 -12.92 -14.35 -19.77
N ILE A 23 -13.38 -14.49 -21.02
CA ILE A 23 -13.43 -13.39 -21.99
C ILE A 23 -14.46 -12.33 -21.56
N GLY A 24 -15.63 -12.77 -21.08
CA GLY A 24 -16.69 -11.87 -20.60
C GLY A 24 -16.26 -11.02 -19.41
N CYS A 25 -15.60 -11.62 -18.42
CA CYS A 25 -15.11 -10.91 -17.23
C CYS A 25 -14.08 -9.81 -17.58
N ALA A 26 -13.20 -10.06 -18.54
CA ALA A 26 -12.19 -9.08 -18.95
C ALA A 26 -12.82 -7.86 -19.66
N GLN A 27 -13.88 -8.06 -20.45
CA GLN A 27 -14.59 -6.98 -21.16
C GLN A 27 -15.43 -6.13 -20.20
N VAL A 28 -16.12 -6.77 -19.24
CA VAL A 28 -16.85 -6.03 -18.20
C VAL A 28 -15.90 -5.13 -17.42
N ARG A 29 -14.72 -5.63 -17.04
CA ARG A 29 -13.71 -4.85 -16.32
C ARG A 29 -13.27 -3.59 -17.07
N LYS A 30 -13.11 -3.66 -18.40
CA LYS A 30 -12.76 -2.48 -19.23
C LYS A 30 -13.86 -1.43 -19.29
N LEU A 31 -15.12 -1.81 -19.09
CA LEU A 31 -16.26 -0.90 -19.12
C LEU A 31 -16.57 -0.31 -17.73
N THR A 32 -16.20 -1.00 -16.65
CA THR A 32 -16.47 -0.55 -15.28
C THR A 32 -15.32 0.16 -14.59
N TYR A 33 -14.08 -0.04 -15.03
CA TYR A 33 -12.90 0.59 -14.43
C TYR A 33 -12.17 1.47 -15.44
N SER A 34 -11.61 2.58 -14.96
CA SER A 34 -10.77 3.47 -15.76
C SER A 34 -9.47 2.76 -16.17
N GLU A 35 -8.81 3.26 -17.23
CA GLU A 35 -7.55 2.67 -17.71
C GLU A 35 -6.41 2.75 -16.68
N ASP A 36 -6.48 3.72 -15.76
CA ASP A 36 -5.55 3.91 -14.65
C ASP A 36 -5.92 3.10 -13.38
N PHE A 37 -6.98 2.29 -13.42
CA PHE A 37 -7.41 1.53 -12.25
C PHE A 37 -6.44 0.39 -11.88
N THR A 38 -5.88 0.47 -10.67
CA THR A 38 -5.04 -0.58 -10.10
C THR A 38 -5.83 -1.38 -9.07
N TYR A 39 -5.99 -2.68 -9.34
CA TYR A 39 -6.56 -3.60 -8.37
C TYR A 39 -5.48 -4.05 -7.37
N VAL A 40 -5.69 -3.76 -6.09
CA VAL A 40 -4.80 -4.15 -4.99
C VAL A 40 -5.46 -5.28 -4.21
N GLU A 41 -4.78 -6.42 -4.15
CA GLU A 41 -5.28 -7.60 -3.43
C GLU A 41 -5.16 -7.43 -1.92
N ASP A 42 -6.13 -7.98 -1.17
CA ASP A 42 -6.13 -7.91 0.30
C ASP A 42 -4.85 -8.46 0.94
N ARG A 43 -4.25 -9.51 0.35
CA ARG A 43 -2.98 -10.07 0.84
C ARG A 43 -1.83 -9.06 0.68
N GLU A 44 -1.85 -8.26 -0.38
CA GLU A 44 -0.87 -7.21 -0.60
C GLU A 44 -1.08 -6.08 0.41
N VAL A 45 -2.33 -5.60 0.58
CA VAL A 45 -2.67 -4.59 1.60
C VAL A 45 -2.18 -5.03 2.99
N LYS A 46 -2.52 -6.24 3.42
CA LYS A 46 -2.08 -6.78 4.72
C LYS A 46 -0.55 -6.92 4.82
N SER A 47 0.12 -7.24 3.72
CA SER A 47 1.58 -7.31 3.67
C SER A 47 2.21 -5.94 3.84
N LEU A 48 1.71 -4.93 3.12
CA LEU A 48 2.18 -3.56 3.18
C LEU A 48 1.92 -2.93 4.54
N MET A 49 0.73 -3.11 5.12
CA MET A 49 0.42 -2.63 6.47
C MET A 49 1.31 -3.24 7.55
N ARG A 50 1.65 -4.53 7.44
CA ARG A 50 2.64 -5.16 8.34
C ARG A 50 4.04 -4.56 8.19
N LYS A 51 4.45 -4.23 6.96
CA LYS A 51 5.74 -3.56 6.73
C LYS A 51 5.75 -2.14 7.28
N MET A 52 4.65 -1.41 7.09
CA MET A 52 4.45 -0.05 7.60
C MET A 52 4.51 -0.03 9.12
N SER A 53 3.77 -0.91 9.81
CA SER A 53 3.80 -1.04 11.27
C SER A 53 5.22 -1.28 11.80
N LYS A 54 5.97 -2.20 11.18
CA LYS A 54 7.38 -2.43 11.55
C LYS A 54 8.28 -1.22 11.30
N GLY A 55 7.99 -0.43 10.26
CA GLY A 55 8.76 0.77 9.95
C GLY A 55 8.50 1.90 10.95
N VAL A 56 7.24 2.11 11.32
CA VAL A 56 6.85 3.08 12.35
C VAL A 56 7.46 2.72 13.70
N GLU A 57 7.46 1.42 14.06
CA GLU A 57 8.12 0.95 15.29
C GLU A 57 9.63 1.24 15.28
N ARG A 58 10.34 0.92 14.18
CA ARG A 58 11.77 1.25 14.04
C ARG A 58 12.04 2.74 14.10
N LEU A 59 11.21 3.55 13.41
CA LEU A 59 11.34 5.00 13.41
C LEU A 59 11.24 5.55 14.83
N GLY A 60 10.25 5.09 15.62
CA GLY A 60 10.11 5.48 17.02
C GLY A 60 11.34 5.13 17.87
N GLN A 61 11.87 3.91 17.72
CA GLN A 61 13.08 3.46 18.44
C GLN A 61 14.33 4.27 18.11
N ILE A 62 14.48 4.70 16.85
CA ILE A 62 15.61 5.53 16.42
C ILE A 62 15.42 6.96 16.95
N ALA A 63 14.22 7.52 16.83
CA ALA A 63 13.87 8.87 17.26
C ALA A 63 14.03 9.07 18.76
N GLU A 64 13.60 8.11 19.59
CA GLU A 64 13.73 8.17 21.05
C GLU A 64 15.19 8.32 21.51
N LYS A 65 16.13 7.75 20.75
CA LYS A 65 17.57 7.79 21.05
C LYS A 65 18.31 8.88 20.28
N ALA A 66 17.61 9.67 19.46
CA ALA A 66 18.23 10.56 18.50
C ALA A 66 18.79 11.81 19.18
N SER A 67 20.06 12.11 18.92
CA SER A 67 20.67 13.38 19.28
C SER A 67 20.71 14.31 18.07
N THR A 68 20.47 15.60 18.30
CA THR A 68 20.57 16.66 17.28
C THR A 68 21.99 16.82 16.71
N ASN A 69 23.00 16.30 17.40
CA ASN A 69 24.40 16.35 16.97
C ASN A 69 24.86 15.06 16.24
N ASN A 70 23.99 14.06 16.11
CA ASN A 70 24.34 12.78 15.51
C ASN A 70 23.81 12.66 14.07
N ARG A 71 24.68 12.95 13.10
CA ARG A 71 24.34 12.84 11.67
C ARG A 71 23.94 11.44 11.22
N THR A 72 24.50 10.39 11.83
CA THR A 72 24.15 9.01 11.49
C THR A 72 22.70 8.73 11.85
N GLN A 73 22.26 9.14 13.05
CA GLN A 73 20.86 8.99 13.48
C GLN A 73 19.92 9.84 12.61
N GLN A 74 20.32 11.07 12.28
CA GLN A 74 19.57 11.93 11.36
C GLN A 74 19.33 11.24 10.00
N GLN A 75 20.38 10.66 9.41
CA GLN A 75 20.27 9.93 8.15
C GLN A 75 19.41 8.68 8.24
N GLN A 76 19.49 7.94 9.35
CA GLN A 76 18.64 6.77 9.61
C GLN A 76 17.16 7.16 9.68
N ILE A 77 16.83 8.24 10.38
CA ILE A 77 15.46 8.78 10.45
C ILE A 77 14.95 9.16 9.07
N ILE A 78 15.73 9.93 8.31
CA ILE A 78 15.35 10.35 6.95
C ILE A 78 15.15 9.14 6.02
N SER A 79 15.99 8.11 6.16
CA SER A 79 15.88 6.87 5.40
C SER A 79 14.60 6.12 5.73
N GLU A 80 14.32 5.89 7.02
CA GLU A 80 13.12 5.14 7.45
C GLU A 80 11.83 5.89 7.06
N LEU A 81 11.81 7.22 7.15
CA LEU A 81 10.72 8.04 6.63
C LEU A 81 10.56 7.87 5.11
N GLY A 82 11.66 7.75 4.35
CA GLY A 82 11.62 7.44 2.92
C GLY A 82 11.01 6.07 2.61
N ASP A 83 11.36 5.06 3.40
CA ASP A 83 10.81 3.71 3.26
C ASP A 83 9.30 3.67 3.56
N LEU A 84 8.87 4.36 4.62
CA LEU A 84 7.45 4.52 4.94
C LEU A 84 6.68 5.21 3.82
N GLN A 85 7.23 6.27 3.23
CA GLN A 85 6.63 6.98 2.09
C GLN A 85 6.45 6.05 0.88
N SER A 86 7.45 5.20 0.61
CA SER A 86 7.39 4.21 -0.48
C SER A 86 6.31 3.17 -0.25
N ILE A 87 6.17 2.66 0.97
CA ILE A 87 5.10 1.71 1.33
C ILE A 87 3.72 2.38 1.21
N ALA A 88 3.58 3.62 1.67
CA ALA A 88 2.34 4.39 1.58
C ALA A 88 1.93 4.65 0.13
N ALA A 89 2.87 5.05 -0.73
CA ALA A 89 2.63 5.21 -2.15
C ALA A 89 2.19 3.91 -2.82
N ARG A 90 2.71 2.75 -2.39
CA ARG A 90 2.25 1.45 -2.90
C ARG A 90 0.83 1.11 -2.45
N LEU A 91 0.46 1.45 -1.21
CA LEU A 91 -0.90 1.28 -0.71
C LEU A 91 -1.91 2.13 -1.48
N SER A 92 -1.52 3.33 -1.93
CA SER A 92 -2.33 4.18 -2.81
C SER A 92 -2.24 3.81 -4.30
N ALA A 93 -1.57 2.71 -4.64
CA ALA A 93 -1.22 2.32 -6.01
C ALA A 93 -0.58 3.47 -6.84
N GLY A 94 0.23 4.31 -6.21
CA GLY A 94 0.87 5.43 -6.87
C GLY A 94 -0.09 6.56 -7.23
N HIS A 95 -1.15 6.77 -6.44
CA HIS A 95 -2.20 7.78 -6.63
C HIS A 95 -3.16 7.49 -7.79
N THR A 96 -3.20 6.25 -8.28
CA THR A 96 -4.21 5.85 -9.27
C THR A 96 -5.50 5.39 -8.60
N GLN A 97 -6.60 5.26 -9.35
CA GLN A 97 -7.84 4.72 -8.79
C GLN A 97 -7.64 3.26 -8.35
N THR A 98 -8.12 2.90 -7.15
CA THR A 98 -8.02 1.53 -6.63
C THR A 98 -9.33 1.02 -6.04
N ASN A 99 -9.43 -0.28 -5.83
CA ASN A 99 -10.51 -0.91 -5.06
C ASN A 99 -10.44 -0.60 -3.55
N GLN A 100 -9.42 0.10 -3.07
CA GLN A 100 -9.17 0.37 -1.65
C GLN A 100 -9.52 1.83 -1.30
N LEU A 101 -10.76 2.24 -1.61
CA LEU A 101 -11.22 3.64 -1.49
C LEU A 101 -10.96 4.24 -0.10
N PHE A 102 -11.24 3.48 0.96
CA PHE A 102 -11.02 3.94 2.33
C PHE A 102 -9.54 4.23 2.63
N ILE A 103 -8.62 3.40 2.16
CA ILE A 103 -7.18 3.61 2.39
C ILE A 103 -6.72 4.87 1.65
N ARG A 104 -7.19 5.09 0.42
CA ARG A 104 -6.83 6.26 -0.39
C ARG A 104 -7.14 7.56 0.34
N ASP A 105 -8.31 7.67 0.95
CA ASP A 105 -8.77 8.93 1.54
C ASP A 105 -7.94 9.36 2.78
N HIS A 106 -7.24 8.43 3.44
CA HIS A 106 -6.37 8.71 4.60
C HIS A 106 -4.88 8.66 4.30
N ILE A 107 -4.45 7.89 3.28
CA ILE A 107 -3.03 7.67 3.00
C ILE A 107 -2.33 8.92 2.45
N GLU A 108 -3.06 9.83 1.82
CA GLU A 108 -2.51 11.10 1.31
C GLU A 108 -2.06 12.03 2.45
N GLN A 109 -2.85 12.11 3.53
CA GLN A 109 -2.46 12.85 4.73
C GLN A 109 -1.22 12.22 5.35
N PHE A 110 -1.20 10.90 5.49
CA PHE A 110 -0.03 10.18 6.01
C PHE A 110 1.25 10.43 5.20
N ILE A 111 1.16 10.47 3.86
CA ILE A 111 2.29 10.82 2.98
C ILE A 111 2.75 12.25 3.22
N THR A 112 1.81 13.18 3.43
CA THR A 112 2.09 14.59 3.75
C THR A 112 2.82 14.71 5.07
N ASP A 113 2.35 14.04 6.12
CA ASP A 113 2.97 14.04 7.45
C ASP A 113 4.42 13.52 7.39
N ILE A 114 4.66 12.44 6.62
CA ILE A 114 6.02 11.92 6.36
C ILE A 114 6.89 12.98 5.66
N GLY A 115 6.33 13.69 4.68
CA GLY A 115 7.00 14.77 3.97
C GLY A 115 7.45 15.88 4.92
N GLU A 116 6.55 16.34 5.79
CA GLU A 116 6.84 17.33 6.82
C GLU A 116 7.92 16.82 7.78
N ALA A 117 7.76 15.62 8.34
CA ALA A 117 8.76 15.04 9.24
C ALA A 117 10.15 14.96 8.61
N LYS A 118 10.26 14.64 7.31
CA LYS A 118 11.53 14.65 6.58
C LYS A 118 12.12 16.05 6.43
N MET A 119 11.29 17.07 6.24
CA MET A 119 11.74 18.46 6.14
C MET A 119 12.31 18.95 7.48
N PHE A 120 11.62 18.69 8.58
CA PHE A 120 12.07 19.02 9.93
C PHE A 120 13.33 18.22 10.33
N ALA A 121 13.39 16.93 10.01
CA ALA A 121 14.58 16.12 10.28
C ALA A 121 15.83 16.62 9.52
N LYS A 122 15.69 17.40 8.44
CA LYS A 122 16.80 17.95 7.66
C LYS A 122 17.28 19.33 8.13
N THR A 123 16.61 19.97 9.11
CA THR A 123 17.04 21.27 9.62
C THR A 123 18.38 21.18 10.36
N THR A 124 18.97 22.34 10.67
CA THR A 124 20.20 22.44 11.48
C THR A 124 19.96 23.41 12.64
N PRO A 125 19.81 22.94 13.89
CA PRO A 125 19.80 21.53 14.31
C PRO A 125 18.57 20.76 13.78
N PRO A 126 18.64 19.42 13.66
CA PRO A 126 17.50 18.59 13.26
C PRO A 126 16.35 18.71 14.26
N ASP A 127 15.12 18.73 13.76
CA ASP A 127 13.91 18.66 14.58
C ASP A 127 13.15 17.35 14.32
N TYR A 128 12.92 16.59 15.39
CA TYR A 128 12.26 15.28 15.37
C TYR A 128 10.86 15.31 16.00
N SER A 129 10.37 16.48 16.41
CA SER A 129 9.04 16.64 17.03
C SER A 129 7.91 16.08 16.17
N LYS A 130 8.06 16.16 14.84
CA LYS A 130 7.12 15.68 13.84
C LYS A 130 7.04 14.16 13.66
N ILE A 131 7.92 13.39 14.31
CA ILE A 131 7.84 11.93 14.25
C ILE A 131 6.63 11.39 15.02
N GLY A 132 6.17 12.10 16.06
CA GLY A 132 4.97 11.71 16.82
C GLY A 132 3.70 11.75 15.96
N ASP A 133 3.60 12.72 15.06
CA ASP A 133 2.45 12.88 14.16
C ASP A 133 2.25 11.62 13.28
N ILE A 134 3.34 10.98 12.83
CA ILE A 134 3.29 9.74 12.03
C ILE A 134 2.60 8.58 12.77
N VAL A 135 2.80 8.48 14.08
CA VAL A 135 2.17 7.45 14.92
C VAL A 135 0.67 7.74 15.07
N ASN A 136 0.31 9.00 15.31
CA ASN A 136 -1.07 9.43 15.46
C ASN A 136 -1.89 9.19 14.17
N SER A 137 -1.33 9.48 13.00
CA SER A 137 -2.00 9.24 11.71
C SER A 137 -2.36 7.77 11.48
N CYS A 138 -1.62 6.83 12.08
CA CYS A 138 -1.98 5.41 12.05
C CYS A 138 -3.23 5.11 12.89
N GLU A 139 -3.36 5.75 14.05
CA GLU A 139 -4.52 5.58 14.95
C GLU A 139 -5.77 6.22 14.36
N GLU A 140 -5.65 7.43 13.79
CA GLU A 140 -6.76 8.15 13.17
C GLU A 140 -7.41 7.34 12.04
N CYS A 141 -6.60 6.76 11.15
CA CYS A 141 -7.10 5.93 10.06
C CYS A 141 -7.79 4.64 10.56
N HIS A 142 -7.28 4.03 11.63
CA HIS A 142 -7.83 2.77 12.14
C HIS A 142 -9.06 2.97 13.05
N THR A 143 -9.21 4.15 13.66
CA THR A 143 -10.34 4.49 14.53
C THR A 143 -11.53 5.02 13.73
N SER A 144 -11.28 5.60 12.55
CA SER A 144 -12.31 6.07 11.61
C SER A 144 -13.01 4.94 10.83
N ARG A 145 -12.92 3.70 11.31
CA ARG A 145 -13.39 2.48 10.64
C ARG A 145 -14.73 1.99 11.16
#